data_AF-A0A1I5QR78-F1
#
_entry.id   AF-A0A1I5QR78-F1
#
_cell.length_a   1.000
_cell.length_b   1.000
_cell.length_c   1.000
_cell.angle_alpha   90.00
_cell.angle_beta   90.00
_cell.angle_gamma   90.00
#
_symmetry.space_group_name_H-M   'P 1'
#
loop_
_entity.id
_entity.type
_entity.pdbx_description
1 polymer ?
#
loop_
_entity_poly.entity_id
_entity_poly.type
_entity_poly.pdbx_seq_one_letter_code
_entity_poly.pdbx_strand_id
1 'polypeptide(L)'
;MFEEVCKLLRRRMDSGQLLFPISVNLSRQHFQDPDFLNTYEALARRYGILRGIIELELTEAVFFDDRAIENVKREIRRMHEMGFSCFLDDFGSGFSSLGLLMEFDIDTIKLDRRLTKNLSNQKARCDMVQRYIYSKPLPIPAFEEWIPQQNKLP
;
A
#
# COMPACT_ATOMS: atom_id res chain seq x y z
N MET A 1 -10.58 -5.57 17.03
CA MET A 1 -9.62 -4.49 16.73
C MET A 1 -10.21 -3.47 15.76
N PHE A 2 -10.61 -3.87 14.53
CA PHE A 2 -11.19 -2.95 13.54
C PHE A 2 -12.37 -2.10 14.06
N GLU A 3 -13.30 -2.71 14.80
CA GLU A 3 -14.42 -1.98 15.40
C GLU A 3 -13.97 -0.85 16.35
N GLU A 4 -12.89 -1.05 17.11
CA GLU A 4 -12.36 -0.01 18.01
C GLU A 4 -11.76 1.16 17.24
N VAL A 5 -11.18 0.89 16.05
CA VAL A 5 -10.75 1.94 15.11
C VAL A 5 -11.96 2.73 14.61
N CYS A 6 -13.06 2.06 14.22
CA CYS A 6 -14.28 2.75 13.84
C CYS A 6 -14.85 3.60 14.99
N LYS A 7 -14.91 3.07 16.21
CA LYS A 7 -15.37 3.84 17.40
C LYS A 7 -14.48 5.04 17.68
N LEU A 8 -13.15 4.90 17.54
CA LEU A 8 -12.21 6.01 17.69
C LEU A 8 -12.48 7.10 16.66
N LEU A 9 -12.54 6.74 15.38
CA LEU A 9 -12.78 7.67 14.29
C LEU A 9 -14.13 8.38 14.44
N ARG A 10 -15.19 7.66 14.77
CA ARG A 10 -16.52 8.24 15.05
C ARG A 10 -16.47 9.28 16.17
N ARG A 11 -15.84 8.95 17.30
CA ARG A 11 -15.68 9.91 18.42
C ARG A 11 -14.93 11.17 18.00
N ARG A 12 -13.86 11.03 17.21
CA ARG A 12 -13.13 12.19 16.67
C ARG A 12 -14.02 13.04 15.76
N MET A 13 -14.78 12.41 14.86
CA MET A 13 -15.74 13.09 13.99
C MET A 13 -16.81 13.85 14.78
N ASP A 14 -17.40 13.24 15.80
CA ASP A 14 -18.44 13.86 16.65
C ASP A 14 -17.92 15.05 17.44
N SER A 15 -16.66 14.99 17.87
CA SER A 15 -15.99 16.06 18.61
C SER A 15 -15.39 17.16 17.73
N GLY A 16 -15.56 17.09 16.40
CA GLY A 16 -14.97 18.05 15.45
C GLY A 16 -13.44 18.06 15.44
N GLN A 17 -12.81 16.98 15.90
CA GLN A 17 -11.36 16.85 15.91
C GLN A 17 -10.82 16.56 14.51
N LEU A 18 -9.56 16.95 14.27
CA LEU A 18 -8.84 16.59 13.05
C LEU A 18 -8.85 15.07 12.87
N LEU A 19 -9.27 14.64 11.68
CA LEU A 19 -9.20 13.28 11.20
C LEU A 19 -7.89 13.07 10.46
N PHE A 20 -7.29 11.91 10.67
CA PHE A 20 -6.11 11.45 9.96
C PHE A 20 -6.35 9.99 9.57
N PRO A 21 -5.75 9.53 8.46
CA PRO A 21 -5.83 8.14 8.07
C PRO A 21 -5.32 7.23 9.19
N ILE A 22 -6.02 6.11 9.43
CA ILE A 22 -5.59 5.07 10.37
C ILE A 22 -5.39 3.78 9.59
N SER A 23 -4.15 3.30 9.60
CA SER A 23 -3.77 2.03 9.00
C SER A 23 -4.11 0.85 9.92
N VAL A 24 -4.77 -0.14 9.34
CA VAL A 24 -5.18 -1.39 9.99
C VAL A 24 -4.45 -2.52 9.31
N ASN A 25 -3.59 -3.19 10.07
CA ASN A 25 -2.82 -4.33 9.60
C ASN A 25 -3.71 -5.53 9.22
N LEU A 26 -3.49 -6.05 8.02
CA LEU A 26 -4.08 -7.28 7.51
C LEU A 26 -3.01 -8.37 7.45
N SER A 27 -3.22 -9.41 8.25
CA SER A 27 -2.39 -10.62 8.19
C SER A 27 -2.82 -11.54 7.05
N ARG A 28 -1.95 -12.47 6.64
CA ARG A 28 -2.26 -13.54 5.67
C ARG A 28 -3.51 -14.35 6.02
N GLN A 29 -3.85 -14.48 7.31
CA GLN A 29 -5.03 -15.21 7.75
C GLN A 29 -6.34 -14.56 7.30
N HIS A 30 -6.37 -13.22 7.17
CA HIS A 30 -7.56 -12.54 6.66
C HIS A 30 -7.89 -12.99 5.24
N PHE A 31 -6.87 -13.22 4.40
CA PHE A 31 -7.05 -13.68 3.02
C PHE A 31 -7.52 -15.13 2.90
N GLN A 32 -7.58 -15.88 4.00
CA GLN A 32 -8.18 -17.23 4.04
C GLN A 32 -9.70 -17.17 4.24
N ASP A 33 -10.22 -16.06 4.75
CA ASP A 33 -11.64 -15.80 4.92
C ASP A 33 -12.13 -14.88 3.80
N PRO A 34 -12.92 -15.35 2.81
CA PRO A 34 -13.37 -14.50 1.71
C PRO A 34 -14.31 -13.35 2.15
N ASP A 35 -14.85 -13.39 3.37
CA ASP A 35 -15.87 -12.46 3.85
C ASP A 35 -15.35 -11.45 4.90
N PHE A 36 -14.06 -11.46 5.25
CA PHE A 36 -13.52 -10.55 6.26
C PHE A 36 -13.75 -9.07 5.90
N LEU A 37 -13.59 -8.70 4.63
CA LEU A 37 -13.81 -7.34 4.14
C LEU A 37 -15.28 -6.90 4.26
N ASN A 38 -16.24 -7.82 4.06
CA ASN A 38 -17.67 -7.52 4.23
C ASN A 38 -17.96 -7.12 5.69
N THR A 39 -17.30 -7.78 6.64
CA THR A 39 -17.39 -7.42 8.06
C THR A 39 -16.84 -6.02 8.33
N TYR A 40 -15.71 -5.67 7.70
CA TYR A 40 -15.08 -4.36 7.86
C TYR A 40 -15.93 -3.25 7.23
N GLU A 41 -16.45 -3.46 6.03
CA GLU A 41 -17.37 -2.54 5.38
C GLU A 41 -18.62 -2.31 6.24
N ALA A 42 -19.25 -3.38 6.73
CA ALA A 42 -20.43 -3.28 7.58
C ALA A 42 -20.16 -2.46 8.85
N LEU A 43 -19.01 -2.65 9.49
CA LEU A 43 -18.59 -1.86 10.65
C LEU A 43 -18.36 -0.40 10.27
N ALA A 44 -17.58 -0.12 9.22
CA ALA A 44 -17.30 1.24 8.78
C ALA A 44 -18.59 2.00 8.44
N ARG A 45 -19.54 1.34 7.74
CA ARG A 45 -20.87 1.88 7.44
C ARG A 45 -21.69 2.10 8.71
N ARG A 46 -21.71 1.15 9.64
CA ARG A 46 -22.43 1.26 10.93
C ARG A 46 -22.01 2.48 11.74
N TYR A 47 -20.71 2.81 11.72
CA TYR A 47 -20.18 4.00 12.40
C TYR A 47 -20.15 5.26 11.52
N GLY A 48 -20.55 5.17 10.25
CA GLY A 48 -20.54 6.30 9.32
C GLY A 48 -19.14 6.88 9.10
N ILE A 49 -18.14 6.01 8.98
CA ILE A 49 -16.76 6.42 8.74
C ILE A 49 -16.60 6.92 7.31
N LEU A 50 -15.90 8.04 7.13
CA LEU A 50 -15.61 8.60 5.82
C LEU A 50 -14.69 7.67 5.01
N ARG A 51 -14.97 7.55 3.72
CA ARG A 51 -14.11 6.83 2.76
C ARG A 51 -12.71 7.48 2.74
N GLY A 52 -11.67 6.67 2.58
CA GLY A 52 -10.26 7.10 2.55
C GLY A 52 -9.63 7.42 3.92
N ILE A 53 -10.36 7.31 5.03
CA ILE A 53 -9.80 7.50 6.38
C ILE A 53 -9.25 6.20 6.98
N ILE A 54 -9.69 5.04 6.49
CA ILE A 54 -9.14 3.75 6.90
C ILE A 54 -8.27 3.22 5.76
N GLU A 55 -7.02 2.94 6.11
CA GLU A 55 -6.05 2.29 5.23
C GLU A 55 -5.91 0.84 5.68
N LEU A 56 -5.91 -0.09 4.75
CA LEU A 56 -5.66 -1.50 5.00
C LEU A 56 -4.22 -1.81 4.62
N GLU A 57 -3.44 -2.18 5.63
CA GLU A 57 -2.01 -2.37 5.54
C GLU A 57 -1.67 -3.83 5.28
N LEU A 58 -0.94 -4.07 4.20
CA LEU A 58 -0.41 -5.36 3.81
C LEU A 58 1.09 -5.36 3.98
N THR A 59 1.65 -6.50 4.37
CA THR A 59 3.10 -6.73 4.27
C THR A 59 3.41 -7.42 2.95
N GLU A 60 4.60 -7.22 2.39
CA GLU A 60 5.09 -7.91 1.19
C GLU A 60 4.92 -9.44 1.25
N ALA A 61 4.92 -10.01 2.45
CA ALA A 61 4.71 -11.43 2.68
C ALA A 61 3.40 -11.98 2.07
N VAL A 62 2.35 -11.17 1.88
CA VAL A 62 1.09 -11.66 1.26
C VAL A 62 1.28 -12.09 -0.20
N PHE A 63 2.36 -11.66 -0.85
CA PHE A 63 2.66 -11.97 -2.25
C PHE A 63 3.55 -13.21 -2.45
N PHE A 64 3.94 -13.93 -1.39
CA PHE A 64 4.88 -15.06 -1.50
C PHE A 64 4.27 -16.35 -2.04
N ASP A 65 2.95 -16.45 -2.12
CA ASP A 65 2.26 -17.60 -2.68
C ASP A 65 1.65 -17.22 -4.03
N ASP A 66 2.24 -17.71 -5.12
CA ASP A 66 1.78 -17.46 -6.49
C ASP A 66 0.31 -17.84 -6.68
N ARG A 67 -0.18 -18.85 -5.95
CA ARG A 67 -1.58 -19.29 -6.02
C ARG A 67 -2.53 -18.32 -5.34
N ALA A 68 -2.02 -17.47 -4.44
CA ALA A 68 -2.78 -16.47 -3.72
C ALA A 68 -2.73 -15.07 -4.37
N ILE A 69 -1.85 -14.84 -5.37
CA ILE A 69 -1.70 -13.52 -6.01
C ILE A 69 -3.03 -12.99 -6.55
N GLU A 70 -3.78 -13.81 -7.31
CA GLU A 70 -5.04 -13.36 -7.89
C GLU A 70 -6.12 -13.10 -6.83
N ASN A 71 -6.07 -13.87 -5.73
CA ASN A 71 -6.91 -13.65 -4.56
C ASN A 71 -6.59 -12.28 -3.94
N VAL A 72 -5.32 -11.98 -3.71
CA VAL A 72 -4.87 -10.70 -3.14
C VAL A 72 -5.24 -9.53 -4.06
N LYS A 73 -5.04 -9.64 -5.38
CA LYS A 73 -5.48 -8.63 -6.35
C LYS A 73 -6.97 -8.35 -6.26
N ARG A 74 -7.79 -9.41 -6.18
CA ARG A 74 -9.24 -9.26 -6.03
C ARG A 74 -9.62 -8.57 -4.73
N GLU A 75 -9.02 -8.96 -3.61
CA GLU A 75 -9.32 -8.34 -2.32
C GLU A 75 -8.89 -6.87 -2.30
N ILE A 76 -7.74 -6.49 -2.87
CA ILE A 76 -7.33 -5.08 -2.99
C ILE A 76 -8.36 -4.26 -3.78
N ARG A 77 -8.86 -4.76 -4.91
CA ARG A 77 -9.94 -4.10 -5.66
C ARG A 77 -11.20 -3.90 -4.79
N ARG A 78 -11.59 -4.93 -4.02
CA ARG A 78 -12.73 -4.84 -3.10
C ARG A 78 -12.50 -3.80 -2.01
N MET A 79 -11.28 -3.67 -1.48
CA MET A 79 -10.94 -2.64 -0.50
C MET A 79 -11.28 -1.24 -1.05
N HIS A 80 -10.86 -0.95 -2.28
CA HIS A 80 -11.14 0.32 -2.94
C HIS A 80 -12.63 0.54 -3.24
N GLU A 81 -13.33 -0.48 -3.72
CA GLU A 81 -14.78 -0.44 -3.93
C GLU A 81 -15.52 -0.08 -2.65
N MET A 82 -15.06 -0.59 -1.50
CA MET A 82 -15.60 -0.29 -0.18
C MET A 82 -15.15 1.07 0.39
N GLY A 83 -14.20 1.75 -0.27
CA GLY A 83 -13.68 3.05 0.13
C GLY A 83 -12.54 3.01 1.14
N PHE A 84 -11.88 1.86 1.27
CA PHE A 84 -10.61 1.74 1.98
C PHE A 84 -9.45 1.98 1.01
N SER A 85 -8.36 2.57 1.49
CA SER A 85 -7.10 2.64 0.75
C SER A 85 -6.23 1.44 1.09
N CYS A 86 -5.37 1.02 0.16
CA CYS A 86 -4.43 -0.07 0.35
C CYS A 86 -3.01 0.47 0.53
N PHE A 87 -2.38 0.07 1.63
CA PHE A 87 -1.03 0.46 1.98
C PHE A 87 -0.14 -0.78 2.01
N LEU A 88 1.05 -0.73 1.40
CA LEU A 88 2.04 -1.80 1.47
C LEU A 88 3.19 -1.40 2.40
N ASP A 89 3.40 -2.15 3.49
CA ASP A 89 4.52 -1.97 4.42
C ASP A 89 5.70 -2.92 4.14
N ASP A 90 6.87 -2.52 4.64
CA ASP A 90 8.14 -3.24 4.61
C ASP A 90 8.57 -3.71 3.20
N PHE A 91 8.25 -2.91 2.17
CA PHE A 91 8.66 -3.23 0.80
C PHE A 91 10.19 -3.24 0.66
N GLY A 92 10.71 -4.33 0.06
CA GLY A 92 12.13 -4.56 -0.16
C GLY A 92 12.84 -5.24 1.01
N SER A 93 12.07 -5.77 1.96
CA SER A 93 12.54 -6.74 2.95
C SER A 93 12.58 -8.18 2.39
N GLY A 94 11.87 -8.46 1.29
CA GLY A 94 11.68 -9.77 0.68
C GLY A 94 11.99 -9.86 -0.83
N PHE A 95 11.24 -10.73 -1.53
CA PHE A 95 11.47 -11.19 -2.92
C PHE A 95 10.56 -10.54 -3.98
N SER A 96 9.63 -9.67 -3.61
CA SER A 96 8.68 -9.07 -4.54
C SER A 96 9.40 -8.11 -5.48
N SER A 97 9.31 -8.40 -6.78
CA SER A 97 9.84 -7.51 -7.79
C SER A 97 8.95 -6.27 -7.90
N LEU A 98 9.55 -5.15 -8.31
CA LEU A 98 8.78 -3.96 -8.69
C LEU A 98 7.76 -4.27 -9.79
N GLY A 99 8.11 -5.17 -10.72
CA GLY A 99 7.22 -5.60 -11.79
C GLY A 99 5.94 -6.22 -11.26
N LEU A 100 6.06 -7.12 -10.28
CA LEU A 100 4.91 -7.72 -9.61
C LEU A 100 4.07 -6.65 -8.90
N LEU A 101 4.71 -5.69 -8.22
CA LEU A 101 4.02 -4.59 -7.53
C LEU A 101 3.20 -3.71 -8.49
N MET A 102 3.68 -3.47 -9.71
CA MET A 102 2.97 -2.67 -10.71
C MET A 102 1.66 -3.31 -11.19
N GLU A 103 1.44 -4.60 -10.89
CA GLU A 103 0.18 -5.29 -11.21
C GLU A 103 -0.90 -5.12 -10.13
N PHE A 104 -0.56 -4.48 -8.99
CA PHE A 104 -1.48 -4.24 -7.89
C PHE A 104 -1.85 -2.75 -7.80
N ASP A 105 -3.11 -2.50 -7.49
CA ASP A 105 -3.62 -1.15 -7.23
C ASP A 105 -3.29 -0.77 -5.77
N ILE A 106 -2.05 -0.38 -5.51
CA ILE A 106 -1.58 0.03 -4.18
C ILE A 106 -1.50 1.55 -4.12
N ASP A 107 -2.17 2.18 -3.15
CA ASP A 107 -2.19 3.63 -3.00
C ASP A 107 -0.87 4.18 -2.45
N THR A 108 -0.22 3.43 -1.55
CA THR A 108 0.99 3.89 -0.89
C THR A 108 1.90 2.72 -0.53
N ILE A 109 3.20 2.91 -0.77
CA ILE A 109 4.24 1.94 -0.44
C ILE A 109 5.19 2.56 0.56
N LYS A 110 5.47 1.84 1.65
CA LYS A 110 6.52 2.18 2.61
C LYS A 110 7.72 1.26 2.43
N LEU A 111 8.87 1.90 2.28
CA LEU A 111 10.15 1.22 2.12
C LEU A 111 10.66 0.72 3.46
N ASP A 112 11.14 -0.52 3.48
CA ASP A 112 11.72 -1.12 4.69
C ASP A 112 12.87 -0.25 5.25
N ARG A 113 12.90 -0.11 6.58
CA ARG A 113 13.87 0.75 7.28
C ARG A 113 15.33 0.32 7.06
N ARG A 114 15.62 -0.91 6.67
CA ARG A 114 16.97 -1.39 6.31
C ARG A 114 17.43 -0.80 4.98
N LEU A 115 16.52 -0.53 4.04
CA LEU A 115 16.85 0.20 2.81
C LEU A 115 17.30 1.62 3.13
N THR A 116 16.62 2.27 4.08
CA THR A 116 16.93 3.66 4.47
C THR A 116 18.09 3.77 5.47
N LYS A 117 18.29 2.80 6.37
CA LYS A 117 19.43 2.79 7.32
C LYS A 117 20.78 2.60 6.64
N ASN A 118 20.84 1.86 5.53
CA ASN A 118 22.10 1.64 4.80
C ASN A 118 22.53 2.82 3.92
N LEU A 119 21.69 3.85 3.80
CA LEU A 119 21.99 5.08 3.06
C LEU A 119 23.19 5.83 3.63
N SER A 120 23.44 5.75 4.94
CA SER A 120 24.56 6.47 5.56
C SER A 120 25.93 5.83 5.30
N ASN A 121 26.01 4.59 4.82
CA ASN A 121 27.25 3.80 4.85
C ASN A 121 27.92 3.54 3.50
N GLN A 122 27.28 3.82 2.35
CA GLN A 122 27.90 3.70 1.03
C GLN A 122 27.32 4.70 0.02
N LYS A 123 28.16 5.58 -0.53
CA LYS A 123 27.80 6.65 -1.48
C LYS A 123 26.97 6.13 -2.67
N ALA A 124 27.41 5.05 -3.32
CA ALA A 124 26.72 4.48 -4.49
C ALA A 124 25.32 3.89 -4.19
N ARG A 125 25.12 3.27 -3.02
CA ARG A 125 23.79 2.77 -2.60
C ARG A 125 22.85 3.90 -2.22
N CYS A 126 23.40 4.96 -1.62
CA CYS A 126 22.68 6.17 -1.27
C CYS A 126 22.16 6.89 -2.53
N ASP A 127 23.01 7.03 -3.54
CA ASP A 127 22.67 7.67 -4.82
C ASP A 127 21.54 6.92 -5.55
N MET A 128 21.56 5.58 -5.56
CA MET A 128 20.51 4.77 -6.19
C MET A 128 19.14 4.96 -5.52
N VAL A 129 19.09 4.86 -4.18
CA VAL A 129 17.83 4.99 -3.43
C VAL A 129 17.35 6.44 -3.43
N GLN A 130 18.23 7.42 -3.31
CA GLN A 130 17.84 8.83 -3.44
C GLN A 130 17.29 9.13 -4.83
N ARG A 131 17.90 8.59 -5.88
CA ARG A 131 17.37 8.72 -7.24
C ARG A 131 16.00 8.04 -7.37
N TYR A 132 15.77 6.94 -6.67
CA TYR A 132 14.48 6.24 -6.70
C TYR A 132 13.38 6.97 -5.91
N ILE A 133 13.71 7.54 -4.75
CA ILE A 133 12.77 8.18 -3.82
C ILE A 133 12.51 9.65 -4.16
N TYR A 134 13.53 10.40 -4.57
CA TYR A 134 13.48 11.86 -4.71
C TYR A 134 13.57 12.34 -6.16
N SER A 135 13.66 11.46 -7.15
CA SER A 135 13.50 11.91 -8.53
C SER A 135 12.07 12.40 -8.71
N LYS A 136 11.92 13.61 -9.28
CA LYS A 136 10.60 14.06 -9.72
C LYS A 136 10.09 13.01 -10.70
N PRO A 137 8.88 12.46 -10.50
CA PRO A 137 8.30 11.56 -11.48
C PRO A 137 8.27 12.31 -12.82
N LEU A 138 8.87 11.69 -13.84
CA LEU A 138 8.81 12.22 -15.17
C LEU A 138 7.33 12.19 -15.59
N PRO A 139 6.76 13.29 -16.11
CA PRO A 139 5.39 13.26 -16.61
C PRO A 139 5.23 12.11 -17.62
N ILE A 140 4.12 11.37 -17.56
CA ILE A 140 3.88 10.19 -18.41
C ILE A 140 4.23 10.43 -19.89
N PRO A 141 3.83 11.55 -20.53
CA PRO A 141 4.20 11.81 -21.92
C PRO A 141 5.71 11.90 -22.15
N ALA A 142 6.44 12.57 -21.25
CA ALA A 142 7.89 12.66 -21.33
C ALA A 142 8.57 11.31 -21.07
N PHE A 143 7.95 10.45 -20.27
CA PHE A 143 8.46 9.11 -19.98
C PHE A 143 8.29 8.18 -21.18
N GLU A 144 7.12 8.22 -21.83
CA GLU A 144 6.83 7.46 -23.04
C GLU A 144 7.75 7.87 -24.22
N GLU A 145 8.11 9.15 -24.32
CA GLU A 145 9.12 9.62 -25.29
C GLU A 145 10.55 9.16 -24.97
N TRP A 146 10.87 8.98 -23.68
CA TRP A 146 12.20 8.59 -23.21
C TRP A 146 12.48 7.09 -23.33
N ILE A 147 11.49 6.21 -23.07
CA ILE A 147 11.66 4.74 -23.11
C ILE A 147 12.31 4.23 -24.42
N PRO A 148 11.83 4.62 -25.62
CA PRO A 148 12.38 4.11 -26.88
C PRO A 148 13.82 4.56 -27.14
N GLN A 149 14.29 5.62 -26.47
CA GLN A 149 15.64 6.14 -26.60
C GLN A 149 16.65 5.33 -25.78
N GLN A 150 16.19 4.69 -24.69
CA GLN A 150 17.04 3.83 -23.86
C GLN A 150 17.22 2.42 -24.45
N ASN A 151 16.20 1.88 -25.11
CA ASN A 151 16.27 0.60 -25.81
C ASN A 151 17.16 0.61 -27.07
N LYS A 152 17.80 1.76 -27.38
CA LYS A 152 18.76 1.92 -28.47
C LYS A 152 20.21 2.07 -27.98
N LEU A 153 20.45 2.01 -26.68
CA LEU A 153 21.81 1.95 -26.12
C LEU A 153 22.34 0.51 -26.26
N PRO A 154 23.59 0.32 -26.71
CA PRO A 154 24.21 -0.99 -26.89
C PRO A 154 24.40 -1.77 -25.59
#